data_AF-A0A9E5BT25-F1
#
_entry.id   AF-A0A9E5BT25-F1
#
_cell.length_a   1.000
_cell.length_b   1.000
_cell.length_c   1.000
_cell.angle_alpha   90.00
_cell.angle_beta   90.00
_cell.angle_gamma   90.00
#
_symmetry.space_group_name_H-M   'P 1'
#
loop_
_entity.id
_entity.type
_entity.pdbx_description
1 polymer ?
#
loop_
_entity_poly.entity_id
_entity_poly.type
_entity_poly.pdbx_seq_one_letter_code
_entity_poly.pdbx_strand_id
1 'polypeptide(L)' 'VPIYEDFKGWTESTVGITDWNKLPKTAQDYLKRVEAICGKPIAMVSTGPERDETILLQHPFEA' A
#
# COMPACT_ATOMS: atom_id res chain seq x y z
N VAL A 1 26.79 4.12 6.00
CA VAL A 1 25.53 4.81 6.38
C VAL A 1 24.44 4.44 5.39
N PRO A 2 23.16 4.35 5.79
CA PRO A 2 22.06 4.11 4.84
C PRO A 2 21.90 5.28 3.86
N ILE A 3 21.42 4.99 2.66
CA ILE A 3 21.04 5.98 1.64
C ILE A 3 19.52 5.96 1.57
N TYR A 4 18.90 7.09 1.91
CA TYR A 4 17.43 7.21 1.99
C TYR A 4 16.86 7.96 0.79
N GLU A 5 15.57 7.73 0.55
CA GLU A 5 14.73 8.49 -0.37
C GLU A 5 13.63 9.17 0.43
N ASP A 6 13.35 10.43 0.10
CA ASP A 6 12.32 11.23 0.76
C ASP A 6 11.01 11.19 -0.04
N PHE A 7 9.89 11.12 0.69
CA PHE A 7 8.54 11.11 0.13
C PHE A 7 7.67 12.15 0.81
N LYS A 8 6.72 12.70 0.06
CA LYS A 8 5.65 13.48 0.67
C LYS A 8 4.78 12.54 1.50
N GLY A 9 4.51 12.89 2.75
CA GLY A 9 3.56 12.16 3.59
C GLY A 9 2.11 12.36 3.15
N TRP A 10 1.21 11.83 3.96
CA TRP A 10 -0.24 12.05 3.89
C TRP A 10 -0.75 12.36 5.28
N THR A 11 -1.83 13.11 5.38
CA THR A 11 -2.48 13.46 6.67
C THR A 11 -3.85 12.82 6.82
N GLU A 12 -4.42 12.37 5.71
CA GLU A 12 -5.67 11.64 5.64
C GLU A 12 -5.52 10.24 6.25
N SER A 13 -6.55 9.78 6.95
CA SER A 13 -6.57 8.43 7.50
C SER A 13 -6.59 7.40 6.37
N THR A 14 -5.76 6.37 6.49
CA THR A 14 -5.84 5.16 5.66
C THR A 14 -6.62 4.04 6.33
N VAL A 15 -7.06 4.23 7.58
CA VAL A 15 -7.70 3.18 8.38
C VAL A 15 -9.00 2.73 7.74
N GLY A 16 -9.12 1.42 7.54
CA GLY A 16 -10.30 0.77 6.99
C GLY A 16 -10.55 1.01 5.49
N ILE A 17 -9.59 1.58 4.75
CA ILE A 17 -9.71 1.69 3.29
C ILE A 17 -9.59 0.29 2.66
N THR A 18 -10.57 -0.08 1.85
CA THR A 18 -10.63 -1.38 1.16
C THR A 18 -10.50 -1.27 -0.36
N ASP A 19 -10.42 -0.04 -0.89
CA ASP A 19 -10.25 0.27 -2.30
C ASP A 19 -8.97 1.08 -2.51
N TRP A 20 -8.06 0.57 -3.34
CA TRP A 20 -6.79 1.21 -3.69
C TRP A 20 -6.95 2.67 -4.10
N ASN A 21 -7.99 2.98 -4.87
CA ASN A 21 -8.19 4.31 -5.43
C ASN A 21 -8.60 5.35 -4.37
N LYS A 22 -9.00 4.89 -3.17
CA LYS A 22 -9.33 5.76 -2.04
C LYS A 22 -8.12 6.09 -1.16
N LEU A 23 -7.00 5.39 -1.33
CA LEU A 23 -5.76 5.75 -0.64
C LEU A 23 -5.29 7.13 -1.08
N PRO A 24 -4.69 7.93 -0.19
CA PRO A 24 -4.01 9.16 -0.57
C PRO A 24 -3.00 8.91 -1.68
N LYS A 25 -2.92 9.83 -2.65
CA LYS A 25 -2.06 9.65 -3.82
C LYS A 25 -0.59 9.44 -3.43
N THR A 26 -0.11 10.15 -2.41
CA THR A 26 1.25 10.01 -1.88
C THR A 26 1.50 8.66 -1.21
N ALA A 27 0.48 8.06 -0.56
CA ALA A 27 0.56 6.70 -0.04
C ALA A 27 0.67 5.67 -1.16
N GLN A 28 -0.12 5.81 -2.22
CA GLN A 28 -0.02 4.95 -3.41
C GLN A 28 1.37 5.05 -4.05
N ASP A 29 1.93 6.27 -4.17
CA ASP A 29 3.25 6.49 -4.76
C ASP A 29 4.37 5.87 -3.91
N TYR A 30 4.26 5.97 -2.58
CA TYR A 30 5.17 5.29 -1.65
C TYR A 30 5.13 3.77 -1.83
N LEU A 31 3.95 3.16 -1.84
CA LEU A 31 3.80 1.70 -2.03
C LEU A 31 4.34 1.24 -3.39
N LYS A 32 4.08 1.98 -4.47
CA LYS A 32 4.65 1.69 -5.79
C LYS A 32 6.18 1.77 -5.81
N ARG A 33 6.77 2.67 -5.03
CA ARG A 33 8.22 2.74 -4.89
C ARG A 33 8.77 1.52 -4.16
N VAL A 34 8.09 1.06 -3.11
CA VAL A 34 8.44 -0.19 -2.43
C VAL A 34 8.39 -1.38 -3.40
N GLU A 35 7.33 -1.52 -4.22
CA GLU A 35 7.26 -2.55 -5.27
C GLU A 35 8.46 -2.50 -6.22
N ALA A 36 8.81 -1.30 -6.69
CA ALA A 36 9.92 -1.10 -7.61
C ALA A 36 11.29 -1.48 -7.02
N ILE A 37 11.50 -1.22 -5.72
CA ILE A 37 12.73 -1.61 -5.01
C ILE A 37 12.75 -3.12 -4.74
N CYS A 38 11.62 -3.69 -4.34
CA CYS A 38 11.50 -5.13 -4.06
C CYS A 38 11.50 -5.99 -5.33
N GLY A 39 11.18 -5.40 -6.50
CA GLY A 39 11.06 -6.12 -7.77
C GLY A 39 9.87 -7.08 -7.81
N LYS A 40 8.86 -6.87 -6.96
CA LYS A 40 7.67 -7.71 -6.81
C LYS A 40 6.44 -6.83 -6.55
N PRO A 41 5.25 -7.24 -7.03
CA PRO A 41 4.03 -6.51 -6.75
C PRO A 41 3.60 -6.69 -5.29
N ILE A 42 2.94 -5.67 -4.75
CA ILE A 42 2.18 -5.75 -3.51
C ILE A 42 0.86 -6.43 -3.85
N ALA A 43 0.66 -7.63 -3.30
CA ALA A 43 -0.58 -8.37 -3.50
C ALA A 43 -1.71 -7.87 -2.57
N MET A 44 -1.35 -7.35 -1.39
CA MET A 44 -2.29 -7.00 -0.32
C MET A 44 -1.79 -5.82 0.51
N VAL A 45 -2.72 -4.97 0.97
CA VAL A 45 -2.45 -3.90 1.94
C VAL A 45 -3.47 -4.00 3.07
N SER A 46 -3.03 -4.35 4.27
CA SER A 46 -3.88 -4.28 5.47
C SER A 46 -3.96 -2.83 5.93
N THR A 47 -5.19 -2.33 6.10
CA THR A 47 -5.47 -0.94 6.48
C THR A 47 -6.04 -0.83 7.89
N GLY A 48 -6.26 -1.94 8.59
CA GLY A 48 -6.73 -1.93 9.97
C GLY A 48 -6.79 -3.34 10.58
N PRO A 49 -7.22 -3.45 11.84
CA PRO A 49 -7.28 -4.71 12.56
C PRO A 49 -8.39 -5.67 12.10
N GLU A 50 -9.47 -5.16 11.49
CA GLU A 50 -10.60 -6.02 11.09
C GLU A 50 -10.28 -6.79 9.81
N ARG A 51 -10.94 -7.95 9.63
CA ARG A 51 -10.65 -8.87 8.52
C ARG A 51 -10.92 -8.24 7.15
N ASP A 52 -11.95 -7.42 7.05
CA ASP A 52 -12.35 -6.75 5.82
C ASP A 52 -11.59 -5.44 5.58
N GLU A 53 -10.80 -4.96 6.54
CA GLU A 53 -9.92 -3.79 6.38
C GLU A 53 -8.62 -4.17 5.65
N THR A 54 -8.79 -4.69 4.43
CA THR A 54 -7.71 -5.14 3.56
C THR A 54 -8.02 -4.81 2.11
N ILE A 55 -7.08 -4.18 1.42
CA ILE A 55 -7.08 -4.02 -0.03
C ILE A 55 -6.44 -5.28 -0.62
N LEU A 56 -7.22 -6.06 -1.37
CA LEU A 56 -6.74 -7.25 -2.08
C LEU A 56 -6.54 -6.92 -3.56
N LEU A 57 -5.29 -6.87 -4.02
CA LEU A 57 -4.94 -6.59 -5.42
C LEU A 57 -4.73 -7.88 -6.22
N GLN A 58 -4.14 -8.89 -5.59
CA GLN A 58 -3.93 -10.21 -6.17
C GLN A 58 -4.24 -11.26 -5.10
N HIS A 59 -5.26 -12.10 -5.34
CA HIS A 59 -5.57 -13.19 -4.43
C HIS A 59 -4.51 -14.29 -4.53
N PRO A 60 -3.87 -14.71 -3.43
CA PRO A 60 -2.72 -15.63 -3.46
C PRO A 60 -3.05 -17.05 -3.93
N PHE A 61 -4.34 -17.41 -3.97
CA PHE A 61 -4.81 -18.73 -4.42
C PHE A 61 -5.65 -18.69 -5.71
N GLU A 62 -5.84 -17.51 -6.32
CA GLU A 62 -6.51 -17.40 -7.62
C GLU A 62 -5.47 -17.23 -8.72
N ALA A 63 -5.73 -17.84 -9.88
CA ALA A 63 -4.81 -17.89 -11.02
C ALA A 63 -4.99 -16.71 -11.97
#